data_AF-A0A967ACH7-F1
#
_entry.id   AF-A0A967ACH7-F1
#
_cell.length_a   1.000
_cell.length_b   1.000
_cell.length_c   1.000
_cell.angle_alpha   90.00
_cell.angle_beta   90.00
_cell.angle_gamma   90.00
#
_symmetry.space_group_name_H-M   'P 1'
#
loop_
_entity.id
_entity.type
_entity.pdbx_description
1 polymer ?
#
loop_
_entity_poly.entity_id
_entity_poly.type
_entity_poly.pdbx_seq_one_letter_code
_entity_poly.pdbx_strand_id
1 'polypeptide(L)'
;MTHPVKQTSMDGSQRAFSPVYGGHDFGIQPGRLDNRLNSMKLQGAVESREQLVQAGQEFEAYFISYLLKVMRETVPEGALANKQGAYFYSFYDEEIGRRAAKSSGIGIARMVQEYADTHFSSSRVKDSSSGG
;
A
#
# COMPACT_ATOMS: atom_id res chain seq x y z
N MET A 1 51.88 -43.03 10.13
CA MET A 1 52.63 -43.79 11.17
C MET A 1 52.41 -43.09 12.51
N THR A 2 51.48 -43.60 13.34
CA THR A 2 51.75 -44.32 14.63
C THR A 2 52.26 -43.37 15.72
N HIS A 3 51.63 -43.07 16.86
CA HIS A 3 50.73 -43.75 17.83
C HIS A 3 50.19 -42.67 18.84
N PRO A 4 49.50 -42.95 19.97
CA PRO A 4 48.48 -43.97 20.28
C PRO A 4 47.20 -43.37 20.96
N VAL A 5 46.18 -44.22 21.05
CA VAL A 5 45.03 -44.13 21.95
C VAL A 5 45.45 -44.46 23.39
N LYS A 6 44.92 -43.74 24.39
CA LYS A 6 44.74 -44.28 25.76
C LYS A 6 43.27 -44.24 26.16
N GLN A 7 42.75 -45.43 26.42
CA GLN A 7 41.49 -45.73 27.09
C GLN A 7 41.55 -45.34 28.57
N THR A 8 40.42 -44.94 29.15
CA THR A 8 40.03 -45.18 30.57
C THR A 8 38.50 -44.97 30.64
N SER A 9 37.71 -46.05 30.60
CA SER A 9 37.01 -46.68 31.74
C SER A 9 35.92 -45.77 32.35
N MET A 10 34.68 -45.89 31.89
CA MET A 10 33.57 -46.61 32.56
C MET A 10 33.15 -45.98 33.90
N ASP A 11 32.09 -45.18 33.88
CA ASP A 11 31.12 -45.14 34.98
C ASP A 11 29.71 -45.06 34.38
N GLY A 12 28.92 -46.09 34.66
CA GLY A 12 27.53 -46.16 34.29
C GLY A 12 26.69 -45.74 35.48
N SER A 13 25.95 -44.65 35.34
CA SER A 13 24.81 -44.42 36.23
C SER A 13 23.70 -43.65 35.51
N GLN A 14 22.73 -44.45 35.07
CA GLN A 14 21.30 -44.19 35.18
C GLN A 14 20.72 -42.97 34.47
N ARG A 15 19.93 -43.29 33.44
CA ARG A 15 18.91 -42.43 32.85
C ARG A 15 17.93 -41.96 33.92
N ALA A 16 17.96 -40.67 34.26
CA ALA A 16 16.81 -39.99 34.82
C ALA A 16 16.13 -39.21 33.69
N PHE A 17 15.11 -39.82 33.09
CA PHE A 17 14.08 -39.07 32.39
C PHE A 17 13.34 -38.24 33.44
N SER A 18 13.67 -36.96 33.57
CA SER A 18 12.78 -36.02 34.24
C SER A 18 11.70 -35.64 33.23
N PRO A 19 10.41 -35.94 33.47
CA PRO A 19 9.36 -35.34 32.68
C PRO A 19 9.25 -33.89 33.16
N VAL A 20 9.82 -32.96 32.42
CA VAL A 20 9.43 -31.56 32.59
C VAL A 20 8.05 -31.43 31.95
N TYR A 21 7.02 -31.71 32.76
CA TYR A 21 5.70 -31.11 32.58
C TYR A 21 5.86 -29.60 32.82
N GLY A 22 6.52 -28.94 31.87
CA GLY A 22 6.49 -27.49 31.75
C GLY A 22 5.09 -27.15 31.29
N GLY A 23 4.31 -26.56 32.19
CA GLY A 23 2.99 -26.05 31.88
C GLY A 23 3.07 -25.28 30.57
N HIS A 24 2.18 -25.62 29.64
CA HIS A 24 1.77 -24.68 28.62
C HIS A 24 0.99 -23.60 29.37
N ASP A 25 1.74 -22.76 30.08
CA ASP A 25 1.27 -21.50 30.60
C ASP A 25 0.91 -20.73 29.34
N PHE A 26 -0.39 -20.65 29.06
CA PHE A 26 -0.97 -19.77 28.06
C PHE A 26 -0.80 -18.34 28.61
N GLY A 27 0.45 -17.94 28.80
CA GLY A 27 0.85 -16.62 29.18
C GLY A 27 0.54 -15.72 28.01
N ILE A 28 -0.59 -15.01 28.10
CA ILE A 28 -0.83 -13.83 27.30
C ILE A 28 0.34 -12.89 27.58
N GLN A 29 1.34 -12.87 26.69
CA GLN A 29 2.44 -11.92 26.77
C GLN A 29 1.85 -10.53 26.54
N PRO A 30 1.83 -9.64 27.57
CA PRO A 30 1.37 -8.27 27.37
C PRO A 30 2.31 -7.60 26.37
N GLY A 31 1.75 -7.04 25.28
CA GLY A 31 2.51 -6.47 24.16
C GLY A 31 2.36 -7.20 22.82
N ARG A 32 1.96 -8.48 22.80
CA ARG A 32 1.70 -9.19 21.51
C ARG A 32 0.44 -8.70 20.81
N LEU A 33 -0.56 -8.26 21.57
CA LEU A 33 -1.79 -7.69 21.01
C LEU A 33 -1.54 -6.29 20.47
N ASP A 34 -0.77 -5.48 21.19
CA ASP A 34 -0.47 -4.09 20.82
C ASP A 34 0.32 -4.03 19.50
N ASN A 35 1.33 -4.88 19.33
CA ASN A 35 2.10 -4.93 18.09
C ASN A 35 1.23 -5.39 16.89
N ARG A 36 0.31 -6.34 17.10
CA ARG A 36 -0.62 -6.78 16.06
C ARG A 36 -1.61 -5.69 15.67
N LEU A 37 -2.21 -5.00 16.65
CA LEU A 37 -3.12 -3.88 16.41
C LEU A 37 -2.40 -2.74 15.67
N ASN A 38 -1.14 -2.46 16.01
CA ASN A 38 -0.35 -1.43 15.34
C ASN A 38 -0.05 -1.81 13.88
N SER A 39 0.29 -3.09 13.62
CA SER A 39 0.50 -3.58 12.25
C SER A 39 -0.78 -3.54 11.38
N MET A 40 -1.95 -3.84 11.95
CA MET A 40 -3.24 -3.76 11.25
C MET A 40 -3.64 -2.32 10.92
N LYS A 41 -3.45 -1.39 11.88
CA LYS A 41 -3.67 0.05 11.63
C LYS A 41 -2.73 0.59 10.55
N LEU A 42 -1.48 0.13 10.53
CA LEU A 42 -0.51 0.54 9.52
C LEU A 42 -0.90 0.00 8.13
N GLN A 43 -1.35 -1.25 8.03
CA GLN A 43 -1.87 -1.81 6.77
C GLN A 43 -3.08 -1.04 6.26
N GLY A 44 -4.10 -0.78 7.10
CA GLY A 44 -5.27 0.00 6.67
C GLY A 44 -4.94 1.45 6.26
N ALA A 45 -3.92 2.06 6.88
CA ALA A 45 -3.45 3.39 6.47
C ALA A 45 -2.71 3.38 5.12
N VAL A 46 -1.95 2.32 4.83
CA VAL A 46 -1.29 2.14 3.53
C VAL A 46 -2.33 1.87 2.43
N GLU A 47 -3.29 0.98 2.70
CA GLU A 47 -4.38 0.67 1.76
C GLU A 47 -5.23 1.91 1.44
N SER A 48 -5.62 2.70 2.45
CA SER A 48 -6.39 3.92 2.22
C SER A 48 -5.61 4.98 1.45
N ARG A 49 -4.30 5.10 1.69
CA ARG A 49 -3.40 5.97 0.90
C ARG A 49 -3.35 5.53 -0.56
N GLU A 50 -3.14 4.24 -0.82
CA GLU A 50 -3.06 3.71 -2.19
C GLU A 50 -4.37 3.90 -2.95
N GLN A 51 -5.51 3.66 -2.29
CA GLN A 51 -6.84 3.90 -2.87
C GLN A 51 -7.06 5.37 -3.23
N LEU A 52 -6.60 6.31 -2.40
CA LEU A 52 -6.71 7.75 -2.69
C LEU A 52 -5.86 8.15 -3.89
N VAL A 53 -4.63 7.64 -3.99
CA VAL A 53 -3.76 7.90 -5.15
C VAL A 53 -4.38 7.34 -6.43
N GLN A 54 -4.93 6.12 -6.38
CA GLN A 54 -5.63 5.51 -7.51
C GLN A 54 -6.86 6.32 -7.93
N ALA A 55 -7.71 6.71 -6.98
CA ALA A 55 -8.86 7.57 -7.25
C ALA A 55 -8.44 8.92 -7.87
N GLY A 56 -7.32 9.50 -7.42
CA GLY A 56 -6.75 10.71 -8.01
C GLY A 56 -6.33 10.53 -9.48
N GLN A 57 -5.71 9.39 -9.82
CA GLN A 57 -5.37 9.06 -11.21
C GLN A 57 -6.60 8.84 -12.09
N GLU A 58 -7.61 8.14 -11.58
CA GLU A 58 -8.88 7.92 -12.30
C GLU A 58 -9.61 9.24 -12.55
N PHE A 59 -9.66 10.11 -11.54
CA PHE A 59 -10.24 11.43 -11.68
C PHE A 59 -9.48 12.29 -12.69
N GLU A 60 -8.15 12.29 -12.67
CA GLU A 60 -7.34 13.02 -13.65
C GLU A 60 -7.60 12.53 -15.08
N ALA A 61 -7.72 11.21 -15.27
CA ALA A 61 -8.05 10.63 -16.57
C ALA A 61 -9.43 11.11 -17.06
N TYR A 62 -10.44 11.07 -16.19
CA TYR A 62 -11.78 11.57 -16.50
C TYR A 62 -11.76 13.07 -16.83
N PHE A 63 -11.08 13.88 -16.01
CA PHE A 63 -10.99 15.32 -16.18
C PHE A 63 -10.34 15.70 -17.50
N ILE A 64 -9.23 15.07 -17.87
CA ILE A 64 -8.56 15.33 -19.15
C ILE A 64 -9.47 14.95 -20.33
N SER A 65 -10.14 13.80 -20.24
CA SER A 65 -11.10 13.37 -21.27
C SER A 65 -12.23 14.39 -21.44
N TYR A 66 -12.76 14.88 -20.31
CA TYR A 66 -13.78 15.93 -20.30
C TYR A 66 -13.27 17.27 -20.85
N LEU A 67 -12.04 17.65 -20.49
CA LEU A 67 -11.40 18.86 -20.98
C LEU A 67 -11.26 18.83 -22.51
N LEU A 68 -10.80 17.73 -23.08
CA LEU A 68 -10.68 17.54 -24.53
C LEU A 68 -12.03 17.66 -25.23
N LYS A 69 -13.08 17.05 -24.65
CA LYS A 69 -14.45 17.16 -25.15
C LYS A 69 -14.89 18.64 -25.19
N VAL A 70 -14.76 19.37 -24.08
CA VAL A 70 -15.19 20.78 -24.02
C VAL A 70 -14.37 21.66 -24.96
N MET A 71 -13.06 21.43 -25.07
CA MET A 71 -12.21 22.14 -26.03
C MET A 71 -12.69 21.91 -27.48
N ARG A 72 -13.09 20.69 -27.82
CA ARG A 72 -13.63 20.35 -29.15
C ARG A 72 -14.96 21.06 -29.43
N GLU A 73 -15.84 21.16 -28.43
CA GLU A 73 -17.11 21.90 -28.52
C GLU A 73 -16.91 23.40 -28.82
N THR A 74 -15.72 23.97 -28.53
CA THR A 74 -15.40 25.37 -28.88
C THR A 74 -15.02 25.58 -30.34
N VAL A 75 -14.77 24.51 -31.12
CA VAL A 75 -14.41 24.61 -32.53
C VAL A 75 -15.68 24.79 -33.37
N PRO A 76 -15.83 25.89 -34.14
CA PRO A 76 -17.01 26.12 -34.97
C PRO A 76 -17.24 24.99 -35.99
N GLU A 77 -18.50 24.62 -36.25
CA GLU A 77 -18.90 23.47 -37.10
C GLU A 77 -18.52 23.57 -38.60
N GLY A 78 -17.71 24.55 -39.00
CA GLY A 78 -17.48 24.94 -40.39
C GLY A 78 -16.68 23.99 -41.31
N ALA A 79 -16.36 22.75 -40.91
CA ALA A 79 -15.65 21.81 -41.79
C ALA A 79 -15.79 20.30 -41.47
N LEU A 80 -16.21 19.91 -40.27
CA LEU A 80 -16.09 18.51 -39.78
C LEU A 80 -17.36 17.99 -39.06
N ALA A 81 -18.55 18.49 -39.42
CA ALA A 81 -19.81 18.02 -38.84
C ALA A 81 -20.21 16.64 -39.38
N ASN A 82 -19.53 15.59 -38.90
CA ASN A 82 -19.90 14.21 -39.21
C ASN A 82 -20.26 13.47 -37.91
N LYS A 83 -21.55 13.36 -37.63
CA LYS A 83 -22.11 12.84 -36.35
C LYS A 83 -21.70 11.40 -36.04
N GLN A 84 -21.36 10.59 -37.06
CA GLN A 84 -20.82 9.24 -36.88
C GLN A 84 -19.40 9.21 -36.30
N GLY A 85 -18.62 10.29 -36.44
CA GLY A 85 -17.31 10.44 -35.81
C GLY A 85 -17.36 10.76 -34.31
N ALA A 86 -18.51 11.18 -33.79
CA ALA A 86 -18.64 11.66 -32.42
C ALA A 86 -18.26 10.58 -31.37
N TYR A 87 -18.67 9.33 -31.60
CA TYR A 87 -18.30 8.21 -30.72
C TYR A 87 -16.82 7.83 -30.82
N PHE A 88 -16.21 7.98 -32.00
CA PHE A 88 -14.77 7.77 -32.15
C PHE A 88 -13.97 8.80 -31.36
N TYR A 89 -14.48 10.03 -31.27
CA TYR A 89 -13.87 11.07 -30.47
C TYR A 89 -13.97 10.79 -28.97
N SER A 90 -15.10 10.30 -28.46
CA SER A 90 -15.22 9.98 -27.02
C SER A 90 -14.24 8.88 -26.58
N PHE A 91 -14.10 7.80 -27.36
CA PHE A 91 -13.13 6.75 -27.03
C PHE A 91 -11.68 7.22 -27.16
N TYR A 92 -11.42 8.10 -28.12
CA TYR A 92 -10.11 8.71 -28.29
C TYR A 92 -9.75 9.64 -27.13
N ASP A 93 -10.68 10.50 -26.71
CA ASP A 93 -10.49 11.41 -25.59
C ASP A 93 -10.27 10.61 -24.27
N GLU A 94 -10.99 9.51 -24.06
CA GLU A 94 -10.81 8.60 -22.91
C GLU A 94 -9.43 7.90 -22.92
N GLU A 95 -8.97 7.43 -24.08
CA GLU A 95 -7.64 6.84 -24.24
C GLU A 95 -6.53 7.84 -23.94
N ILE A 96 -6.68 9.08 -24.43
CA ILE A 96 -5.74 10.16 -24.12
C ILE A 96 -5.74 10.46 -22.63
N GLY A 97 -6.91 10.65 -22.02
CA GLY A 97 -7.03 10.94 -20.60
C GLY A 97 -6.34 9.88 -19.74
N ARG A 98 -6.58 8.60 -20.03
CA ARG A 98 -5.98 7.47 -19.31
C ARG A 98 -4.46 7.41 -19.50
N ARG A 99 -3.94 7.66 -20.70
CA ARG A 99 -2.48 7.71 -20.96
C ARG A 99 -1.82 8.91 -20.27
N ALA A 100 -2.48 10.07 -20.31
CA ALA A 100 -1.99 11.28 -19.67
C ALA A 100 -1.91 11.09 -18.16
N ALA A 101 -2.98 10.61 -17.51
CA ALA A 101 -2.97 10.35 -16.06
C ALA A 101 -1.87 9.35 -15.63
N LYS A 102 -1.59 8.31 -16.44
CA LYS A 102 -0.49 7.36 -16.18
C LYS A 102 0.90 7.98 -16.29
N SER A 103 1.06 9.07 -17.03
CA SER A 103 2.34 9.74 -17.29
C SER A 103 2.47 11.09 -16.55
N SER A 104 1.74 11.23 -15.43
CA SER A 104 1.66 12.46 -14.61
C SER A 104 0.95 13.67 -15.24
N GLY A 105 0.36 13.51 -16.42
CA GLY A 105 -0.69 14.37 -16.98
C GLY A 105 -0.53 15.86 -16.71
N ILE A 106 -1.54 16.42 -16.03
CA ILE A 106 -1.62 17.84 -15.64
C ILE A 106 -1.30 18.04 -14.15
N GLY A 107 -1.14 16.96 -13.39
CA GLY A 107 -0.67 16.96 -12.01
C GLY A 107 -1.76 16.79 -10.95
N ILE A 108 -3.00 16.45 -11.31
CA ILE A 108 -4.08 16.30 -10.31
C ILE A 108 -3.83 15.08 -9.41
N ALA A 109 -3.46 13.93 -9.98
CA ALA A 109 -3.15 12.75 -9.17
C ALA A 109 -2.00 13.01 -8.19
N ARG A 110 -1.01 13.81 -8.62
CA ARG A 110 0.12 14.23 -7.78
C ARG A 110 -0.34 15.09 -6.60
N MET A 111 -1.21 16.08 -6.85
CA MET A 111 -1.76 16.92 -5.78
C MET A 111 -2.53 16.08 -4.75
N VAL A 112 -3.32 15.11 -5.22
CA VAL A 112 -4.04 14.18 -4.32
C VAL A 112 -3.06 13.34 -3.50
N GLN A 113 -1.99 12.84 -4.10
CA GLN A 113 -0.94 12.11 -3.41
C GLN A 113 -0.24 12.97 -2.35
N GLU A 114 0.16 14.20 -2.68
CA GLU A 114 0.81 15.14 -1.76
C GLU A 114 -0.11 15.50 -0.58
N TYR A 115 -1.40 15.70 -0.85
CA TYR A 115 -2.41 15.90 0.19
C TYR A 115 -2.56 14.67 1.09
N ALA A 116 -2.63 13.48 0.51
CA ALA A 116 -2.72 12.23 1.26
C ALA A 116 -1.48 12.04 2.15
N ASP A 117 -0.28 12.26 1.62
CA ASP A 117 0.98 12.14 2.35
C ASP A 117 1.04 13.10 3.54
N THR A 118 0.55 14.33 3.37
CA THR A 118 0.54 15.36 4.42
C THR A 118 -0.45 15.02 5.54
N HIS A 119 -1.69 14.67 5.20
CA HIS A 119 -2.76 14.53 6.19
C HIS A 119 -2.86 13.14 6.82
N PHE A 120 -2.55 12.06 6.09
CA PHE A 120 -2.58 10.69 6.62
C PHE A 120 -1.30 10.33 7.39
N SER A 121 -0.22 11.11 7.24
CA SER A 121 0.98 10.98 8.09
C SER A 121 0.84 11.74 9.41
N SER A 122 0.10 12.86 9.43
CA SER A 122 -0.07 13.73 10.60
C SER A 122 -0.96 13.16 11.71
N SER A 123 -1.81 12.17 11.45
CA SER A 123 -2.66 11.54 12.47
C SER A 123 -1.91 10.58 13.41
N ARG A 124 -0.61 10.34 13.18
CA ARG A 124 0.21 9.38 13.95
C ARG A 124 1.01 9.96 15.12
N VAL A 125 1.16 11.28 15.22
CA VAL A 125 2.10 11.91 16.19
C VAL A 125 1.41 12.40 17.47
N LYS A 126 0.07 12.48 17.52
CA LYS A 126 -0.62 13.16 18.63
C LYS A 126 -0.94 12.31 19.88
N ASP A 127 -0.78 10.99 19.81
CA ASP A 127 -1.22 10.10 20.90
C ASP A 127 -0.09 9.68 21.87
N SER A 128 1.15 10.15 21.69
CA SER A 128 2.29 9.76 22.54
C SER A 128 2.79 10.82 23.52
N SER A 129 2.14 11.98 23.63
CA SER A 129 2.63 13.10 24.47
C SER A 129 1.69 13.63 25.56
N SER A 130 0.54 13.01 25.83
CA SER A 130 -0.28 13.36 27.01
C SER A 130 -0.14 12.30 28.11
N GLY A 131 1.02 12.27 28.75
CA GLY A 131 1.32 11.36 29.85
C GLY A 131 2.60 11.78 30.57
N GLY A 132 2.57 12.96 31.20
CA GLY A 132 3.58 13.48 32.10
C GLY A 132 2.91 14.32 33.17
#